data_AF-A0A969UFA4-F1
#
_entry.id   AF-A0A969UFA4-F1
#
_cell.length_a   1.000
_cell.length_b   1.000
_cell.length_c   1.000
_cell.angle_alpha   90.00
_cell.angle_beta   90.00
_cell.angle_gamma   90.00
#
_symmetry.space_group_name_H-M   'P 1'
#
loop_
_entity.id
_entity.type
_entity.pdbx_description
1 polymer ?
#
loop_
_entity_poly.entity_id
_entity_poly.type
_entity_poly.pdbx_seq_one_letter_code
_entity_poly.pdbx_strand_id
1 'polypeptide(L)'
;MKNDIIPSFTRRVIAATEPVVLENFYLPEVSALSQKQDITDRKVESGRILKRLLVITGDHSESARRLGIKFQPDDVRAVIEALRSHAKGSNAVSVPGERGEVHQHVLDSLFSELVEEPSNILFTTVSGPDSIRYDAMEPTFWIECLDLLEKTLCEKISP
;
A
#
# COMPACT_ATOMS: atom_id res chain seq x y z
N MET A 1 51.60 -18.71 -33.67
CA MET A 1 50.23 -18.32 -33.29
C MET A 1 49.42 -19.59 -33.18
N LYS A 2 49.04 -19.99 -31.95
CA LYS A 2 48.30 -21.23 -31.68
C LYS A 2 46.82 -20.84 -31.58
N ASN A 3 45.98 -21.50 -32.37
CA ASN A 3 44.53 -21.33 -32.36
C ASN A 3 43.96 -22.07 -31.16
N ASP A 4 43.47 -21.34 -30.16
CA ASP A 4 42.73 -21.91 -29.05
C ASP A 4 41.30 -22.22 -29.48
N ILE A 5 40.98 -23.51 -29.52
CA ILE A 5 39.65 -24.05 -29.84
C ILE A 5 38.80 -23.91 -28.58
N ILE A 6 37.77 -23.05 -28.63
CA ILE A 6 36.78 -22.91 -27.56
C ILE A 6 35.89 -24.17 -27.56
N PRO A 7 35.73 -24.90 -26.43
CA PRO A 7 34.85 -26.05 -26.38
C PRO A 7 33.37 -25.63 -26.47
N SER A 8 32.65 -26.27 -27.39
CA SER A 8 31.21 -26.17 -27.56
C SER A 8 30.48 -26.67 -26.31
N PHE A 9 29.73 -25.78 -25.64
CA PHE A 9 28.83 -26.16 -24.56
C PHE A 9 27.55 -26.75 -25.15
N THR A 10 27.42 -28.07 -25.09
CA THR A 10 26.16 -28.75 -25.42
C THR A 10 25.09 -28.35 -24.42
N ARG A 11 24.06 -27.64 -24.89
CA ARG A 11 22.85 -27.28 -24.12
C ARG A 11 22.15 -28.57 -23.67
N ARG A 12 22.22 -28.92 -22.39
CA ARG A 12 21.37 -29.99 -21.82
C ARG A 12 19.93 -29.51 -21.83
N VAL A 13 19.15 -30.00 -22.78
CA VAL A 13 17.69 -29.95 -22.71
C VAL A 13 17.29 -30.95 -21.63
N ILE A 14 16.89 -30.46 -20.45
CA ILE A 14 16.24 -31.31 -19.44
C ILE A 14 14.84 -31.59 -19.99
N ALA A 15 14.66 -32.79 -20.55
CA ALA A 15 13.34 -33.29 -20.85
C ALA A 15 12.58 -33.43 -19.52
N ALA A 16 11.45 -32.74 -19.41
CA ALA A 16 10.54 -32.90 -18.28
C ALA A 16 9.85 -34.26 -18.43
N THR A 17 10.50 -35.31 -17.93
CA THR A 17 9.88 -36.62 -17.75
C THR A 17 9.29 -36.70 -16.35
N GLU A 18 7.96 -36.77 -16.35
CA GLU A 18 7.02 -37.18 -15.30
C GLU A 18 6.46 -36.07 -14.37
N PRO A 19 5.12 -35.96 -14.27
CA PRO A 19 4.48 -35.03 -13.34
C PRO A 19 4.70 -35.54 -11.91
N VAL A 20 5.25 -34.66 -11.07
CA VAL A 20 5.31 -34.90 -9.62
C VAL A 20 3.88 -34.97 -9.11
N VAL A 21 3.44 -36.17 -8.75
CA VAL A 21 2.19 -36.39 -8.02
C VAL A 21 2.39 -35.80 -6.62
N LEU A 22 1.78 -34.64 -6.37
CA LEU A 22 1.70 -34.02 -5.04
C LEU A 22 0.73 -34.81 -4.17
N GLU A 23 1.11 -36.02 -3.77
CA GLU A 23 0.38 -36.78 -2.77
C GLU A 23 0.78 -36.32 -1.36
N ASN A 24 -0.19 -35.73 -0.66
CA ASN A 24 -0.28 -35.67 0.80
C ASN A 24 0.73 -34.80 1.56
N PHE A 25 0.97 -33.56 1.12
CA PHE A 25 1.30 -32.51 2.08
C PHE A 25 0.01 -32.00 2.72
N TYR A 26 -0.38 -32.62 3.84
CA TYR A 26 -1.40 -32.09 4.73
C TYR A 26 -0.81 -30.81 5.38
N LEU A 27 -1.00 -29.66 4.72
CA LEU A 27 -0.85 -28.39 5.39
C LEU A 27 -1.92 -28.38 6.49
N PRO A 28 -1.55 -28.28 7.78
CA PRO A 28 -2.56 -28.10 8.81
C PRO A 28 -3.37 -26.88 8.39
N GLU A 29 -4.69 -27.06 8.33
CA GLU A 29 -5.64 -25.98 8.11
C GLU A 29 -5.31 -24.91 9.15
N VAL A 30 -4.64 -23.84 8.72
CA VAL A 30 -4.38 -22.68 9.56
C VAL A 30 -5.75 -22.05 9.71
N SER A 31 -6.52 -22.60 10.66
CA SER A 31 -7.70 -21.97 11.20
C SER A 31 -7.22 -20.62 11.68
N ALA A 32 -7.38 -19.63 10.82
CA ALA A 32 -7.14 -18.25 11.12
C ALA A 32 -8.08 -17.94 12.27
N LEU A 33 -7.56 -18.10 13.49
CA LEU A 33 -8.04 -17.38 14.65
C LEU A 33 -7.77 -15.92 14.34
N SER A 34 -8.66 -15.35 13.51
CA SER A 34 -8.89 -13.93 13.35
C SER A 34 -9.49 -13.44 14.66
N GLN A 35 -8.70 -13.52 15.72
CA GLN A 35 -8.92 -12.70 16.88
C GLN A 35 -8.49 -11.32 16.45
N LYS A 36 -9.45 -10.41 16.30
CA LYS A 36 -9.20 -8.96 16.25
C LYS A 36 -8.34 -8.62 17.47
N GLN A 37 -7.02 -8.59 17.29
CA GLN A 37 -6.11 -8.26 18.37
C GLN A 37 -6.02 -6.74 18.42
N ASP A 38 -6.33 -6.21 19.60
CA ASP A 38 -6.39 -4.78 19.86
C ASP A 38 -5.02 -4.15 19.56
N ILE A 39 -4.99 -3.14 18.69
CA ILE A 39 -3.79 -2.34 18.46
C ILE A 39 -3.43 -1.71 19.80
N THR A 40 -2.34 -2.18 20.42
CA THR A 40 -1.98 -1.90 21.83
C THR A 40 -2.01 -0.41 22.16
N ASP A 41 -1.69 0.46 21.18
CA ASP A 41 -1.82 1.91 21.29
C ASP A 41 -2.39 2.55 20.01
N ARG A 42 -3.64 2.21 19.65
CA ARG A 42 -4.35 2.70 18.45
C ARG A 42 -4.23 4.22 18.22
N LYS A 43 -4.25 5.03 19.28
CA LYS A 43 -4.13 6.50 19.22
C LYS A 43 -2.70 6.97 18.91
N VAL A 44 -1.69 6.30 19.43
CA VAL A 44 -0.29 6.65 19.15
C VAL A 44 0.05 6.25 17.72
N GLU A 45 -0.39 5.06 17.31
CA GLU A 45 -0.19 4.58 15.94
C GLU A 45 -0.92 5.45 14.92
N SER A 46 -2.19 5.81 15.16
CA SER A 46 -2.90 6.71 14.24
C SER A 46 -2.22 8.09 14.13
N GLY A 47 -1.64 8.60 15.22
CA GLY A 47 -0.84 9.83 15.21
C GLY A 47 0.45 9.70 14.40
N ARG A 48 1.14 8.55 14.48
CA ARG A 48 2.35 8.26 13.70
C ARG A 48 2.03 8.16 12.21
N ILE A 49 0.97 7.43 11.88
CA ILE A 49 0.47 7.24 10.51
C ILE A 49 0.05 8.60 9.94
N LEU A 50 -0.77 9.36 10.64
CA LEU A 50 -1.21 10.69 10.23
C LEU A 50 -0.03 11.61 9.90
N LYS A 51 1.01 11.65 10.73
CA LYS A 51 2.22 12.44 10.45
C LYS A 51 2.87 12.03 9.14
N ARG A 52 3.00 10.73 8.87
CA ARG A 52 3.57 10.21 7.63
C ARG A 52 2.70 10.59 6.42
N LEU A 53 1.39 10.42 6.51
CA LEU A 53 0.45 10.78 5.43
C LEU A 53 0.47 12.28 5.12
N LEU A 54 0.63 13.13 6.13
CA LEU A 54 0.76 14.58 5.96
C LEU A 54 2.05 14.96 5.24
N VAL A 55 3.15 14.26 5.50
CA VAL A 55 4.42 14.49 4.79
C VAL A 55 4.28 14.12 3.32
N ILE A 56 3.79 12.91 3.02
CA ILE A 56 3.59 12.44 1.64
C ILE A 56 2.67 13.41 0.86
N THR A 57 1.50 13.72 1.42
CA THR A 57 0.56 14.65 0.79
C THR A 57 1.17 16.04 0.60
N GLY A 58 1.99 16.50 1.55
CA GLY A 58 2.68 17.78 1.49
C GLY A 58 3.73 17.84 0.37
N ASP A 59 4.55 16.80 0.24
CA ASP A 59 5.59 16.68 -0.79
C ASP A 59 4.97 16.61 -2.19
N HIS A 60 3.84 15.90 -2.34
CA HIS A 60 3.06 15.88 -3.58
C HIS A 60 2.46 17.24 -3.91
N SER A 61 1.86 17.92 -2.92
CA SER A 61 1.29 19.27 -3.11
C SER A 61 2.35 20.27 -3.56
N GLU A 62 3.53 20.25 -2.94
CA GLU A 62 4.67 21.10 -3.30
C GLU A 62 5.21 20.76 -4.70
N SER A 63 5.27 19.48 -5.05
CA SER A 63 5.67 19.04 -6.40
C SER A 63 4.66 19.48 -7.46
N ALA A 64 3.37 19.34 -7.20
CA ALA A 64 2.29 19.82 -8.06
C ALA A 64 2.36 21.33 -8.28
N ARG A 65 2.63 22.09 -7.20
CA ARG A 65 2.79 23.55 -7.24
C ARG A 65 3.89 23.99 -8.20
N ARG A 66 5.00 23.26 -8.27
CA ARG A 66 6.12 23.54 -9.21
C ARG A 66 5.72 23.35 -10.68
N LEU A 67 4.71 22.52 -10.93
CA LEU A 67 4.10 22.30 -12.25
C LEU A 67 2.97 23.29 -12.56
N GLY A 68 2.70 24.26 -11.67
CA GLY A 68 1.60 25.21 -11.81
C GLY A 68 0.22 24.62 -11.46
N ILE A 69 0.17 23.41 -10.91
CA ILE A 69 -1.06 22.75 -10.47
C ILE A 69 -1.30 23.10 -9.00
N LYS A 70 -2.51 23.56 -8.68
CA LYS A 70 -2.92 23.86 -7.31
C LYS A 70 -3.83 22.75 -6.81
N PHE A 71 -3.37 22.00 -5.81
CA PHE A 71 -4.22 21.09 -5.06
C PHE A 71 -5.33 21.86 -4.35
N GLN A 72 -6.55 21.70 -4.84
CA GLN A 72 -7.75 22.20 -4.18
C GLN A 72 -8.18 21.21 -3.09
N PRO A 73 -8.94 21.68 -2.08
CA PRO A 73 -9.54 20.78 -1.10
C PRO A 73 -10.37 19.66 -1.73
N ASP A 74 -11.05 19.91 -2.85
CA ASP A 74 -11.82 18.87 -3.56
C ASP A 74 -10.92 17.77 -4.16
N ASP A 75 -9.70 18.11 -4.57
CA ASP A 75 -8.76 17.14 -5.13
C ASP A 75 -8.27 16.19 -4.02
N VAL A 76 -7.98 16.74 -2.83
CA VAL A 76 -7.63 15.95 -1.63
C VAL A 76 -8.80 15.02 -1.23
N ARG A 77 -10.03 15.53 -1.23
CA ARG A 77 -11.22 14.71 -0.92
C ARG A 77 -11.39 13.58 -1.93
N ALA A 78 -11.19 13.86 -3.22
CA ALA A 78 -11.30 12.84 -4.28
C ALA A 78 -10.28 11.71 -4.09
N VAL A 79 -9.02 12.06 -3.76
CA VAL A 79 -7.97 11.07 -3.45
C VAL A 79 -8.33 10.24 -2.22
N ILE A 80 -8.77 10.88 -1.13
CA ILE A 80 -9.15 10.18 0.11
C ILE A 80 -10.35 9.25 -0.12
N GLU A 81 -11.36 9.69 -0.89
CA GLU A 81 -12.52 8.85 -1.20
C GLU A 81 -12.13 7.65 -2.08
N ALA A 82 -11.22 7.84 -3.04
CA ALA A 82 -10.65 6.74 -3.81
C ALA A 82 -9.91 5.74 -2.91
N LEU A 83 -9.12 6.21 -1.95
CA LEU A 83 -8.42 5.37 -0.98
C LEU A 83 -9.37 4.60 -0.07
N ARG A 84 -10.46 5.23 0.40
CA ARG A 84 -11.51 4.55 1.18
C ARG A 84 -12.19 3.45 0.37
N SER A 85 -12.49 3.73 -0.90
CA SER A 85 -13.08 2.76 -1.82
C SER A 85 -12.13 1.58 -2.04
N HIS A 86 -10.84 1.85 -2.27
CA HIS A 86 -9.81 0.83 -2.40
C HIS A 86 -9.68 -0.03 -1.14
N ALA A 87 -9.67 0.58 0.05
CA ALA A 87 -9.64 -0.14 1.33
C ALA A 87 -10.83 -1.08 1.53
N LYS A 88 -11.99 -0.78 0.90
CA LYS A 88 -13.20 -1.63 0.92
C LYS A 88 -13.17 -2.74 -0.15
N GLY A 89 -12.08 -2.88 -0.90
CA GLY A 89 -11.89 -3.91 -1.92
C GLY A 89 -12.21 -3.45 -3.35
N SER A 90 -12.31 -2.14 -3.60
CA SER A 90 -12.46 -1.62 -4.97
C SER A 90 -11.12 -1.68 -5.72
N ASN A 91 -11.16 -2.11 -6.98
CA ASN A 91 -10.00 -2.11 -7.88
C ASN A 91 -9.84 -0.77 -8.62
N ALA A 92 -10.16 0.34 -7.96
CA ALA A 92 -10.01 1.66 -8.57
C ALA A 92 -8.53 1.89 -8.91
N VAL A 93 -8.25 2.16 -10.19
CA VAL A 93 -6.88 2.39 -10.72
C VAL A 93 -6.57 3.88 -10.84
N SER A 94 -7.56 4.75 -10.68
CA SER A 94 -7.46 6.19 -10.89
C SER A 94 -8.46 6.95 -10.02
N VAL A 95 -8.11 8.17 -9.65
CA VAL A 95 -8.92 9.08 -8.85
C VAL A 95 -10.07 9.61 -9.70
N PRO A 96 -11.35 9.48 -9.28
CA PRO A 96 -12.47 9.92 -10.08
C PRO A 96 -12.52 11.45 -10.21
N GLY A 97 -12.82 11.94 -11.41
CA GLY A 97 -13.06 13.36 -11.68
C GLY A 97 -12.77 13.77 -13.12
N GLU A 98 -13.30 14.93 -13.52
CA GLU A 98 -12.92 15.57 -14.79
C GLU A 98 -11.84 16.61 -14.50
N ARG A 99 -10.59 16.23 -14.76
CA ARG A 99 -9.39 17.07 -14.64
C ARG A 99 -8.57 16.97 -15.92
N GLY A 100 -7.72 17.98 -16.17
CA GLY A 100 -6.74 17.89 -17.24
C GLY A 100 -5.73 16.77 -16.97
N GLU A 101 -5.19 16.17 -18.03
CA GLU A 101 -4.31 14.99 -17.97
C GLU A 101 -3.17 15.12 -16.95
N VAL A 102 -2.46 16.26 -16.94
CA VAL A 102 -1.35 16.49 -16.01
C VAL A 102 -1.84 16.55 -14.56
N HIS A 103 -3.00 17.18 -14.31
CA HIS A 103 -3.56 17.25 -12.96
C HIS A 103 -4.01 15.86 -12.51
N GLN A 104 -4.71 15.11 -13.38
CA GLN A 104 -5.11 13.73 -13.09
C GLN A 104 -3.92 12.85 -12.73
N HIS A 105 -2.83 12.94 -13.50
CA HIS A 105 -1.62 12.16 -13.24
C HIS A 105 -1.01 12.44 -11.86
N VAL A 106 -1.03 13.70 -11.40
CA VAL A 106 -0.56 14.03 -10.05
C VAL A 106 -1.45 13.39 -8.97
N LEU A 107 -2.78 13.41 -9.15
CA LEU A 107 -3.71 12.78 -8.21
C LEU A 107 -3.55 11.26 -8.17
N ASP A 108 -3.41 10.63 -9.34
CA ASP A 108 -3.21 9.19 -9.46
C ASP A 108 -1.86 8.75 -8.88
N SER A 109 -0.83 9.58 -9.00
CA SER A 109 0.48 9.33 -8.39
C SER A 109 0.40 9.36 -6.86
N LEU A 110 -0.28 10.37 -6.30
CA LEU A 110 -0.51 10.43 -4.85
C LEU A 110 -1.35 9.25 -4.37
N PHE A 111 -2.43 8.92 -5.09
CA PHE A 111 -3.27 7.75 -4.78
C PHE A 111 -2.45 6.46 -4.77
N SER A 112 -1.66 6.22 -5.82
CA SER A 112 -0.85 5.01 -5.95
C SER A 112 0.16 4.88 -4.80
N GLU A 113 0.82 5.97 -4.42
CA GLU A 113 1.76 5.96 -3.29
C GLU A 113 1.04 5.66 -1.97
N LEU A 114 -0.12 6.29 -1.73
CA LEU A 114 -0.89 6.10 -0.50
C LEU A 114 -1.58 4.72 -0.41
N VAL A 115 -1.85 4.05 -1.54
CA VAL A 115 -2.36 2.67 -1.58
C VAL A 115 -1.35 1.67 -1.00
N GLU A 116 -0.05 1.92 -1.18
CA GLU A 116 1.01 1.03 -0.71
C GLU A 116 1.33 1.23 0.78
N GLU A 117 0.90 2.35 1.38
CA GLU A 117 1.19 2.71 2.77
C GLU A 117 0.70 1.69 3.82
N PRO A 118 -0.54 1.16 3.76
CA PRO A 118 -1.02 0.14 4.70
C PRO A 118 -0.13 -1.11 4.78
N SER A 119 0.44 -1.53 3.64
CA SER A 119 1.37 -2.66 3.55
C SER A 119 2.75 -2.33 4.15
N ASN A 120 3.15 -1.06 4.07
CA ASN A 120 4.42 -0.55 4.61
C ASN A 120 4.37 -0.23 6.11
N ILE A 121 3.20 -0.39 6.74
CA ILE A 121 2.97 -0.06 8.14
C ILE A 121 2.56 -1.34 8.87
N LEU A 122 3.57 -1.99 9.46
CA LEU A 122 3.37 -3.16 10.31
C LEU A 122 3.08 -2.73 11.75
N PHE A 123 2.16 -3.43 12.41
CA PHE A 123 1.95 -3.30 13.85
C PHE A 123 2.18 -4.63 14.55
N THR A 124 2.66 -4.54 15.79
CA THR A 124 2.93 -5.69 16.64
C THR A 124 1.66 -6.09 17.37
N THR A 125 1.18 -7.30 17.14
CA THR A 125 0.10 -7.90 17.92
C THR A 125 0.68 -8.94 18.87
N VAL A 126 0.20 -8.95 20.10
CA VAL A 126 0.59 -9.95 21.10
C VAL A 126 -0.23 -11.21 20.83
N SER A 127 0.37 -12.13 20.07
CA SER A 127 -0.25 -13.41 19.69
C SER A 127 -0.12 -14.49 20.77
N GLY A 128 0.49 -14.18 21.92
CA GLY A 128 0.69 -15.07 23.05
C GLY A 128 1.62 -14.47 24.12
N PRO A 129 1.92 -15.20 25.21
CA PRO A 129 2.71 -14.69 26.34
C PRO A 129 4.12 -14.19 25.97
N ASP A 130 4.71 -14.73 24.91
CA ASP A 130 6.06 -14.39 24.41
C ASP A 130 6.13 -14.24 22.87
N SER A 131 4.97 -14.17 22.18
CA SER A 131 4.94 -14.09 20.71
C SER A 131 4.37 -12.77 20.22
N ILE A 132 5.20 -12.05 19.45
CA ILE A 132 4.82 -10.84 18.72
C ILE A 132 4.66 -11.22 17.25
N ARG A 133 3.48 -10.93 16.67
CA ARG A 133 3.27 -11.02 15.22
C ARG A 133 3.30 -9.62 14.63
N TYR A 134 3.85 -9.51 13.42
CA TYR A 134 3.72 -8.32 12.60
C TYR A 134 2.53 -8.50 11.67
N ASP A 135 1.47 -7.73 11.90
CA ASP A 135 0.29 -7.75 11.06
C ASP A 135 0.27 -6.53 10.13
N ALA A 136 -0.22 -6.74 8.90
CA ALA A 136 -0.52 -5.66 7.97
C ALA A 136 -1.75 -4.89 8.44
N MET A 137 -1.79 -3.58 8.17
CA MET A 137 -2.85 -2.69 8.64
C MET A 137 -4.25 -3.20 8.31
N GLU A 138 -5.13 -3.30 9.33
CA GLU A 138 -6.52 -3.62 9.07
C GLU A 138 -7.21 -2.52 8.25
N PRO A 139 -8.03 -2.86 7.24
CA PRO A 139 -8.72 -1.87 6.40
C PRO A 139 -9.57 -0.87 7.19
N THR A 140 -10.17 -1.31 8.31
CA THR A 140 -10.98 -0.42 9.17
C THR A 140 -10.14 0.64 9.86
N PHE A 141 -8.95 0.28 10.36
CA PHE A 141 -8.02 1.21 10.97
C PHE A 141 -7.37 2.13 9.94
N TRP A 142 -7.13 1.64 8.73
CA TRP A 142 -6.68 2.47 7.63
C TRP A 142 -7.69 3.57 7.29
N ILE A 143 -8.97 3.23 7.18
CA ILE A 143 -10.05 4.21 6.95
C ILE A 143 -10.08 5.26 8.07
N GLU A 144 -9.92 4.88 9.33
CA GLU A 144 -9.84 5.85 10.45
C GLU A 144 -8.67 6.83 10.29
N CYS A 145 -7.51 6.35 9.83
CA CYS A 145 -6.35 7.21 9.57
C CYS A 145 -6.62 8.18 8.41
N LEU A 146 -7.31 7.74 7.37
CA LEU A 146 -7.74 8.58 6.25
C LEU A 146 -8.75 9.65 6.69
N ASP A 147 -9.68 9.32 7.57
CA ASP A 147 -10.66 10.27 8.11
C ASP A 147 -9.97 11.36 8.96
N LEU A 148 -8.96 10.97 9.76
CA LEU A 148 -8.13 11.92 10.50
C LEU A 148 -7.31 12.83 9.58
N LEU A 149 -6.80 12.28 8.47
CA LEU A 149 -6.10 13.05 7.45
C LEU A 149 -7.03 14.08 6.79
N GLU A 150 -8.21 13.66 6.34
CA GLU A 150 -9.20 14.54 5.72
C GLU A 150 -9.57 15.69 6.65
N LYS A 151 -9.87 15.38 7.92
CA LYS A 151 -10.20 16.39 8.93
C LYS A 151 -9.07 17.39 9.11
N THR A 152 -7.83 16.91 9.26
CA THR A 152 -6.65 17.76 9.47
C THR A 152 -6.38 18.66 8.26
N LEU A 153 -6.55 18.15 7.05
CA LEU A 153 -6.36 18.92 5.82
C LEU A 153 -7.49 19.93 5.60
N CYS A 154 -8.74 19.54 5.82
CA CYS A 154 -9.89 20.45 5.71
C CYS A 154 -9.83 21.59 6.74
N GLU A 155 -9.41 21.31 7.98
CA GLU A 155 -9.20 22.34 9.01
C GLU A 155 -8.10 23.33 8.61
N LYS A 156 -7.03 22.88 7.94
CA LYS A 156 -5.94 23.74 7.46
C LYS A 156 -6.27 24.52 6.19
N ILE A 157 -7.25 24.07 5.41
CA ILE A 157 -7.65 24.68 4.13
C ILE A 157 -8.86 25.62 4.29
N SER A 158 -9.49 25.65 5.47
CA SER A 158 -10.54 26.63 5.79
C SER A 158 -9.90 28.03 6.03
N PRO A 159 -10.40 29.09 5.37
CA PRO A 159 -9.82 30.45 5.43
C PRO A 159 -9.91 31.11 6.81
#